data_AF-E4ZAE3-F1
#
_entry.id   AF-E4ZAE3-F1
#
_cell.length_a   1.000
_cell.length_b   1.000
_cell.length_c   1.000
_cell.angle_alpha   90.00
_cell.angle_beta   90.00
_cell.angle_gamma   90.00
#
_symmetry.space_group_name_H-M   'P 1'
#
loop_
_entity.id
_entity.type
_entity.pdbx_description
1 polymer ?
#
loop_
_entity_poly.entity_id
_entity_poly.type
_entity_poly.pdbx_seq_one_letter_code
_entity_poly.pdbx_strand_id
1 'polypeptide(L)'
;MNKTLILTLSALLGLAACSAERASLFPSYKLKVIQGNEIDPRAAAALRPGMTKDQVLLLLGSPLLRDAFHTDRWDYTFNTSRNGIIKERGNLTVYFENGVLARTEGNVLQNAAETPESGQHADKP
;
A
#
# COMPACT_ATOMS: atom_id res chain seq x y z
N MET A 1 -33.17 11.02 53.71
CA MET A 1 -31.94 10.20 53.60
C MET A 1 -31.95 9.18 52.46
N ASN A 2 -33.11 8.80 51.91
CA ASN A 2 -33.26 7.86 50.78
C ASN A 2 -33.04 8.50 49.39
N LYS A 3 -33.40 9.77 49.18
CA LYS A 3 -33.20 10.47 47.88
C LYS A 3 -31.72 10.67 47.52
N THR A 4 -30.85 10.88 48.49
CA THR A 4 -29.39 10.99 48.27
C THR A 4 -28.77 9.64 47.90
N LEU A 5 -29.25 8.54 48.48
CA LEU A 5 -28.83 7.18 48.15
C LEU A 5 -29.23 6.77 46.73
N ILE A 6 -30.42 7.16 46.28
CA ILE A 6 -30.89 6.88 44.91
C ILE A 6 -30.06 7.65 43.89
N LEU A 7 -29.70 8.90 44.19
CA LEU A 7 -28.94 9.78 43.30
C LEU A 7 -27.46 9.37 43.18
N THR A 8 -26.86 8.84 44.25
CA THR A 8 -25.50 8.28 44.20
C THR A 8 -25.46 6.94 43.47
N LEU A 9 -26.49 6.10 43.61
CA LEU A 9 -26.55 4.81 42.93
C LEU A 9 -26.73 4.94 41.41
N SER A 10 -27.56 5.88 40.95
CA SER A 10 -27.74 6.15 39.52
C SER A 10 -26.51 6.78 38.86
N ALA A 11 -25.78 7.64 39.59
CA ALA A 11 -24.50 8.15 39.12
C ALA A 11 -23.44 7.03 38.96
N LEU A 12 -23.41 6.07 39.88
CA LEU A 12 -22.47 4.94 39.82
C LEU A 12 -22.78 3.98 38.65
N LEU A 13 -24.06 3.74 38.35
CA LEU A 13 -24.48 2.96 37.18
C LEU A 13 -24.17 3.66 35.85
N GLY A 14 -24.26 4.99 35.80
CA GLY A 14 -23.90 5.77 34.61
C GLY A 14 -22.42 5.70 34.25
N LEU A 15 -21.53 5.66 35.24
CA LEU A 15 -20.08 5.53 35.00
C LEU A 15 -19.69 4.15 34.46
N ALA A 16 -20.39 3.08 34.87
CA ALA A 16 -20.15 1.73 34.35
C ALA A 16 -20.59 1.53 32.88
N ALA A 17 -21.45 2.42 32.36
CA ALA A 17 -21.87 2.38 30.96
C ALA A 17 -20.80 2.90 29.98
N CYS A 18 -19.89 3.76 30.45
CA CYS A 18 -18.77 4.32 29.67
C CYS A 18 -17.44 3.57 29.89
N SER A 19 -17.48 2.27 30.20
CA SER A 19 -16.24 1.48 30.36
C SER A 19 -15.54 1.31 29.00
N ALA A 20 -14.28 1.74 28.93
CA ALA A 20 -13.43 1.65 27.74
C ALA A 20 -13.27 0.21 27.22
N GLU A 21 -13.51 -0.81 28.07
CA GLU A 21 -13.55 -2.22 27.64
C GLU A 21 -14.70 -2.55 26.68
N ARG A 22 -15.76 -1.74 26.61
CA ARG A 22 -16.83 -1.93 25.62
C ARG A 22 -16.48 -1.32 24.26
N ALA A 23 -15.55 -0.38 24.21
CA ALA A 23 -15.08 0.23 22.97
C ALA A 23 -14.22 -0.75 22.13
N SER A 24 -13.53 -1.70 22.77
CA SER A 24 -12.76 -2.75 22.09
C SER A 24 -13.62 -3.90 21.53
N LEU A 25 -14.90 -3.96 21.90
CA LEU A 25 -15.86 -4.93 21.36
C LEU A 25 -16.38 -4.53 19.97
N PHE A 26 -16.17 -3.28 19.55
CA PHE A 26 -16.48 -2.84 18.20
C PHE A 26 -15.40 -3.35 17.23
N PRO A 27 -15.76 -4.03 16.14
CA PRO A 27 -14.80 -4.47 15.14
C PRO A 27 -14.12 -3.24 14.52
N SER A 28 -12.85 -3.02 14.90
CA SER A 28 -12.04 -1.95 14.32
C SER A 28 -11.53 -2.40 12.96
N TYR A 29 -12.17 -1.91 11.90
CA TYR A 29 -11.67 -2.11 10.53
C TYR A 29 -10.44 -1.23 10.31
N LYS A 30 -9.29 -1.87 10.15
CA LYS A 30 -8.05 -1.18 9.77
C LYS A 30 -7.86 -1.26 8.27
N LEU A 31 -7.83 -0.11 7.63
CA LEU A 31 -7.68 0.03 6.19
C LEU A 31 -6.29 -0.47 5.74
N LYS A 32 -6.21 -1.08 4.55
CA LYS A 32 -4.94 -1.32 3.86
C LYS A 32 -4.36 0.05 3.49
N VAL A 33 -3.11 0.32 3.85
CA VAL A 33 -2.43 1.58 3.50
C VAL A 33 -1.23 1.25 2.62
N ILE A 34 -1.26 1.78 1.41
CA ILE A 34 -0.17 1.71 0.45
C ILE A 34 0.72 2.94 0.66
N GLN A 35 2.03 2.74 0.77
CA GLN A 35 3.00 3.83 0.93
C GLN A 35 4.07 3.76 -0.18
N GLY A 36 4.16 4.85 -0.96
CA GLY A 36 5.03 4.96 -2.14
C GLY A 36 4.26 4.92 -3.45
N ASN A 37 4.99 4.85 -4.57
CA ASN A 37 4.41 4.69 -5.90
C ASN A 37 4.17 3.19 -6.14
N GLU A 38 3.00 2.68 -5.74
CA GLU A 38 2.60 1.30 -6.03
C GLU A 38 2.55 1.09 -7.55
N ILE A 39 3.26 0.07 -8.01
CA ILE A 39 3.32 -0.28 -9.42
C ILE A 39 2.28 -1.36 -9.67
N ASP A 40 1.42 -1.15 -10.67
CA ASP A 40 0.54 -2.22 -11.15
C ASP A 40 1.41 -3.35 -11.73
N PRO A 41 1.35 -4.59 -11.18
CA PRO A 41 2.10 -5.72 -11.71
C PRO A 41 1.86 -5.96 -13.21
N ARG A 42 0.66 -5.65 -13.72
CA ARG A 42 0.34 -5.76 -15.15
C ARG A 42 1.06 -4.70 -15.98
N ALA A 43 1.18 -3.48 -15.46
CA ALA A 43 1.97 -2.43 -16.11
C ALA A 43 3.46 -2.82 -16.12
N ALA A 44 3.99 -3.36 -15.03
CA ALA A 44 5.36 -3.88 -14.99
C ALA A 44 5.59 -5.01 -16.00
N ALA A 45 4.64 -5.94 -16.15
CA ALA A 45 4.70 -7.03 -17.14
C ALA A 45 4.57 -6.55 -18.59
N ALA A 46 3.97 -5.38 -18.83
CA ALA A 46 3.83 -4.79 -20.15
C ALA A 46 5.11 -4.10 -20.67
N LEU A 47 6.13 -3.94 -19.82
CA LEU A 47 7.42 -3.38 -20.21
C LEU A 47 8.11 -4.26 -21.26
N ARG A 48 8.66 -3.63 -22.31
CA ARG A 48 9.37 -4.33 -23.38
C ARG A 48 10.68 -3.63 -23.71
N PRO A 49 11.75 -4.39 -24.01
CA PRO A 49 12.97 -3.81 -24.55
C PRO A 49 12.69 -2.93 -25.78
N GLY A 50 13.37 -1.79 -25.88
CA GLY A 50 13.19 -0.80 -26.94
C GLY A 50 12.20 0.34 -26.63
N MET A 51 11.44 0.27 -25.53
CA MET A 51 10.57 1.38 -25.11
C MET A 51 11.38 2.64 -24.76
N THR A 52 10.91 3.82 -25.15
CA THR A 52 11.58 5.08 -24.77
C THR A 52 11.34 5.42 -23.30
N LYS A 53 12.18 6.29 -22.73
CA LYS A 53 11.99 6.82 -21.37
C LYS A 53 10.59 7.40 -21.16
N ASP A 54 10.04 8.12 -22.13
CA ASP A 54 8.70 8.70 -22.04
C ASP A 54 7.58 7.65 -22.04
N GLN A 55 7.74 6.59 -22.83
CA GLN A 55 6.78 5.47 -22.83
C GLN A 55 6.78 4.75 -21.48
N VAL A 56 7.95 4.55 -20.89
CA VAL A 56 8.06 3.97 -19.54
C VAL A 56 7.43 4.87 -18.49
N LEU A 57 7.63 6.20 -18.57
CA LEU A 57 6.97 7.16 -17.66
C LEU A 57 5.45 7.16 -17.80
N LEU A 58 4.93 7.02 -19.02
CA LEU A 58 3.49 6.97 -19.25
C LEU A 58 2.88 5.71 -18.65
N LEU A 59 3.62 4.60 -18.66
CA LEU A 59 3.18 3.30 -18.18
C LEU A 59 3.28 3.15 -16.65
N LEU A 60 4.40 3.57 -16.06
CA LEU A 60 4.72 3.34 -14.65
C LEU A 60 4.63 4.62 -13.78
N GLY A 61 4.54 5.80 -14.39
CA GLY A 61 4.67 7.09 -13.73
C GLY A 61 6.13 7.51 -13.52
N SER A 62 6.32 8.65 -12.83
CA SER A 62 7.67 9.11 -12.47
C SER A 62 8.24 8.27 -11.33
N PRO A 63 9.50 7.82 -11.40
CA PRO A 63 10.17 7.24 -10.25
C PRO A 63 10.31 8.30 -9.14
N LEU A 64 10.33 7.84 -7.88
CA LEU A 64 10.49 8.70 -6.71
C LEU A 64 11.86 9.38 -6.66
N LEU A 65 12.87 8.71 -7.23
CA LEU A 65 14.24 9.18 -7.32
C LEU A 65 14.69 9.13 -8.78
N ARG A 66 14.98 10.29 -9.35
CA ARG A 66 15.82 10.41 -10.55
C ARG A 66 17.23 10.74 -10.08
N ASP A 67 18.10 9.75 -10.07
CA ASP A 67 19.51 10.00 -9.76
C ASP A 67 20.12 10.84 -10.89
N ALA A 68 20.68 12.00 -10.53
CA ALA A 68 21.37 12.89 -11.46
C ALA A 68 22.64 12.23 -12.07
N PHE A 69 23.21 11.24 -11.39
CA PHE A 69 24.42 10.52 -11.82
C PHE A 69 24.11 9.26 -12.64
N HIS A 70 22.91 8.70 -12.52
CA HIS A 70 22.48 7.50 -13.23
C HIS A 70 21.20 7.77 -14.02
N THR A 71 21.29 8.63 -15.03
CA THR A 71 20.14 8.97 -15.91
C THR A 71 19.56 7.75 -16.63
N ASP A 72 20.34 6.67 -16.72
CA ASP A 72 20.01 5.43 -17.41
C ASP A 72 19.53 4.30 -16.47
N ARG A 73 19.28 4.60 -15.20
CA ARG A 73 18.69 3.64 -14.24
C ARG A 73 17.59 4.31 -13.44
N TRP A 74 16.39 3.74 -13.47
CA TRP A 74 15.28 4.18 -12.64
C TRP A 74 14.89 3.10 -11.65
N ASP A 75 14.81 3.47 -10.37
CA ASP A 75 14.40 2.58 -9.30
C ASP A 75 13.01 2.97 -8.79
N TYR A 76 12.10 2.02 -8.82
CA TYR A 76 10.77 2.11 -8.24
C TYR A 76 10.73 1.20 -7.01
N THR A 77 10.28 1.74 -5.89
CA THR A 77 10.12 0.97 -4.66
C THR A 77 8.83 1.38 -3.97
N PHE A 78 8.03 0.40 -3.56
CA PHE A 78 6.81 0.62 -2.80
C PHE A 78 6.68 -0.38 -1.66
N ASN A 79 5.99 0.03 -0.60
CA ASN A 79 5.66 -0.84 0.51
C ASN A 79 4.14 -0.90 0.66
N THR A 80 3.63 -2.11 0.79
CA THR A 80 2.22 -2.35 1.09
C THR A 80 2.12 -2.75 2.55
N SER A 81 1.44 -1.91 3.35
CA SER A 81 1.25 -2.17 4.78
C SER A 81 -0.21 -2.53 5.08
N ARG A 82 -0.39 -3.46 6.02
CA ARG A 82 -1.70 -3.79 6.61
C ARG A 82 -1.53 -3.79 8.13
N ASN A 83 -2.38 -3.04 8.81
CA ASN A 83 -2.34 -2.88 10.27
C ASN A 83 -1.02 -2.25 10.80
N GLY A 84 -0.40 -1.37 10.01
CA GLY A 84 0.90 -0.76 10.36
C GLY A 84 2.09 -1.72 10.23
N ILE A 85 1.87 -2.94 9.75
CA ILE A 85 2.91 -3.92 9.47
C ILE A 85 3.10 -3.97 7.96
N ILE A 86 4.35 -3.79 7.51
CA ILE A 86 4.72 -3.97 6.09
C ILE A 86 4.52 -5.44 5.74
N LYS A 87 3.61 -5.72 4.81
CA LYS A 87 3.29 -7.07 4.35
C LYS A 87 4.05 -7.42 3.08
N GLU A 88 4.26 -6.44 2.23
CA GLU A 88 4.94 -6.62 0.96
C GLU A 88 5.80 -5.40 0.66
N ARG A 89 6.96 -5.66 0.05
CA ARG A 89 7.85 -4.64 -0.50
C ARG A 89 8.05 -4.98 -1.97
N GLY A 90 7.65 -4.08 -2.86
CA GLY A 90 7.91 -4.20 -4.28
C GLY A 90 9.10 -3.34 -4.67
N ASN A 91 10.03 -3.90 -5.43
CA ASN A 91 11.09 -3.17 -6.10
C ASN A 91 11.12 -3.52 -7.59
N LEU A 92 11.33 -2.51 -8.43
CA LEU A 92 11.55 -2.63 -9.86
C LEU A 92 12.65 -1.65 -10.28
N THR A 93 13.71 -2.17 -10.85
CA THR A 93 14.80 -1.41 -11.45
C THR A 93 14.72 -1.53 -12.95
N VAL A 94 14.72 -0.38 -13.63
CA VAL A 94 14.60 -0.25 -15.07
C VAL A 94 15.90 0.34 -15.58
N TYR A 95 16.55 -0.34 -16.52
CA TYR A 95 17.81 0.07 -17.11
C TYR A 95 17.60 0.51 -18.56
N PHE A 96 18.20 1.63 -18.92
CA PHE A 96 18.16 2.19 -20.24
C PHE A 96 19.54 2.12 -20.88
N GLU A 97 19.59 1.90 -22.18
CA GLU A 97 20.79 2.04 -23.00
C GLU A 97 20.42 2.84 -24.24
N ASN A 98 21.22 3.85 -24.60
CA ASN A 98 20.95 4.73 -25.75
C ASN A 98 19.53 5.36 -25.72
N GLY A 99 18.99 5.62 -24.52
CA GLY A 99 17.67 6.23 -24.35
C GLY A 99 16.47 5.29 -24.47
N VAL A 100 16.69 3.99 -24.67
CA VAL A 100 15.65 2.96 -24.73
C VAL A 100 15.79 1.92 -23.63
N LEU A 101 14.69 1.29 -23.24
CA LEU A 101 14.64 0.23 -22.24
C LEU A 101 15.49 -0.96 -22.71
N ALA A 102 16.50 -1.32 -21.91
CA ALA A 102 17.38 -2.45 -22.19
C ALA A 102 17.01 -3.68 -21.35
N ARG A 103 16.82 -3.48 -20.03
CA ARG A 103 16.49 -4.56 -19.10
C ARG A 103 15.68 -4.08 -17.90
N THR A 104 14.99 -5.01 -17.26
CA THR A 104 14.20 -4.80 -16.04
C THR A 104 14.51 -5.89 -15.03
N GLU A 105 14.68 -5.50 -13.78
CA GLU A 105 14.97 -6.40 -12.66
C GLU A 105 14.08 -6.05 -11.47
N GLY A 106 13.68 -7.01 -10.65
CA GLY A 106 12.92 -6.72 -9.44
C GLY A 106 11.89 -7.79 -9.09
N ASN A 107 11.47 -7.80 -7.83
CA ASN A 107 10.52 -8.79 -7.34
C ASN A 107 9.08 -8.54 -7.82
N VAL A 108 8.75 -7.31 -8.26
CA VAL A 108 7.44 -6.97 -8.82
C VAL A 108 7.16 -7.78 -10.08
N LEU A 109 8.20 -8.11 -10.85
CA LEU A 109 8.08 -8.94 -12.06
C LEU A 109 7.74 -10.39 -11.72
N GLN A 110 8.26 -10.92 -10.61
CA GLN A 110 7.95 -12.26 -10.11
C GLN A 110 6.51 -12.30 -9.59
N ASN A 111 6.13 -11.31 -8.79
CA ASN A 111 4.76 -11.18 -8.27
C ASN A 111 3.73 -11.03 -9.41
N ALA A 112 4.09 -10.31 -10.49
CA ALA A 112 3.28 -10.18 -11.69
C ALA A 112 3.11 -11.50 -12.46
N ALA A 113 4.18 -12.29 -12.54
CA ALA A 113 4.15 -13.61 -13.20
C ALA A 113 3.36 -14.65 -12.40
N GLU A 114 3.43 -14.58 -11.06
CA GLU A 114 2.75 -15.50 -10.16
C GLU A 114 1.26 -15.17 -9.96
N THR A 115 0.87 -13.91 -10.16
CA THR A 115 -0.50 -13.45 -9.89
C THR A 115 -1.11 -12.68 -11.06
N PRO A 116 -1.71 -13.36 -12.05
CA PRO A 116 -2.43 -12.67 -13.13
C PRO A 116 -3.74 -12.00 -12.68
N GLU A 117 -4.29 -12.34 -11.49
CA GLU A 117 -5.70 -12.07 -11.14
C GLU A 117 -6.01 -11.55 -9.71
N SER A 118 -5.10 -10.90 -8.97
CA SER A 118 -5.45 -10.40 -7.62
C SER A 118 -6.09 -9.00 -7.56
N GLY A 119 -6.35 -8.37 -8.71
CA GLY A 119 -7.02 -7.07 -8.80
C GLY A 119 -8.54 -7.07 -8.56
N GLN A 120 -9.16 -8.23 -8.34
CA GLN A 120 -10.61 -8.35 -8.15
C GLN A 120 -10.95 -9.15 -6.88
N HIS A 121 -10.56 -8.65 -5.70
CA HIS A 121 -11.09 -9.21 -4.45
C HIS A 121 -11.09 -8.17 -3.31
N ALA A 122 -11.63 -6.97 -3.57
CA ALA A 122 -11.87 -5.96 -2.53
C ALA A 122 -13.21 -5.22 -2.68
N ASP A 123 -14.15 -5.78 -3.44
CA ASP A 123 -15.55 -5.34 -3.42
C ASP A 123 -16.44 -6.57 -3.33
N LYS A 124 -16.81 -6.93 -2.10
CA LYS A 124 -17.99 -7.76 -1.87
C LYS A 124 -18.73 -7.14 -0.68
N PRO A 125 -20.01 -6.78 -0.84
CA PRO A 125 -20.82 -6.19 0.22
C PRO A 125 -20.99 -7.13 1.41
#